data_AF-C0B6B7-F1
#
_entry.id   AF-C0B6B7-F1
#
_cell.length_a   1.000
_cell.length_b   1.000
_cell.length_c   1.000
_cell.angle_alpha   90.00
_cell.angle_beta   90.00
_cell.angle_gamma   90.00
#
_symmetry.space_group_name_H-M   'P 1'
#
loop_
_entity.id
_entity.type
_entity.pdbx_description
1 polymer ?
#
loop_
_entity_poly.entity_id
_entity_poly.type
_entity_poly.pdbx_seq_one_letter_code
_entity_poly.pdbx_strand_id
1 'polypeptide(L)'
;MDGYMKIQKRLMEEQIRLWSNCGLGQSILKGKHPRNLDEFRKMVPLTEYEDYADILLTKQPDMLPGNPVIWIQTTWEGGKHPIKVAPYTRSMLDTYRNNVTACLILSTSRKKGSFDVASTDKFLYALAPLPYATGLFPLALGEEIDIEFLPAVKDAVNMSFSERNKLGFKMAMKKDLGFFFGLGSVAYAVSLSLSSLTGGRGIQLSSLLKCRPHMIFRLIQAKCRCKKREPAITSKGFIPFKRVHGSGYG
;
A
#
# COMPACT_ATOMS: atom_id res chain seq x y z
N MET A 1 -2.93 -20.34 23.45
CA MET A 1 -1.62 -19.68 23.25
C MET A 1 -0.56 -20.70 22.84
N ASP A 2 -0.43 -21.82 23.55
CA ASP A 2 0.66 -22.79 23.33
C ASP A 2 0.68 -23.44 21.93
N GLY A 3 -0.49 -23.81 21.41
CA GLY A 3 -0.59 -24.37 20.05
C GLY A 3 -0.14 -23.39 18.96
N TYR A 4 -0.47 -22.10 19.11
CA TYR A 4 -0.04 -21.06 18.18
C TYR A 4 1.48 -20.87 18.22
N MET A 5 2.06 -20.76 19.43
CA MET A 5 3.51 -20.59 19.59
C MET A 5 4.29 -21.81 19.10
N LYS A 6 3.74 -23.03 19.26
CA LYS A 6 4.32 -24.24 18.70
C LYS A 6 4.40 -24.19 17.17
N ILE A 7 3.34 -23.72 16.51
CA ILE A 7 3.31 -23.55 15.06
C ILE A 7 4.33 -22.48 14.62
N GLN A 8 4.36 -21.33 15.28
CA GLN A 8 5.30 -20.25 14.96
C GLN A 8 6.75 -20.71 15.09
N LYS A 9 7.09 -21.44 16.17
CA LYS A 9 8.44 -21.98 16.37
C LYS A 9 8.83 -22.95 15.26
N ARG A 10 7.95 -23.90 14.92
CA ARG A 10 8.20 -24.87 13.84
C ARG A 10 8.42 -24.16 12.50
N LEU A 11 7.53 -23.22 12.13
CA LEU A 11 7.65 -22.47 10.88
C LEU A 11 8.95 -21.65 10.84
N MET A 12 9.34 -21.04 11.95
CA MET A 12 10.61 -20.31 12.03
C MET A 12 11.81 -21.25 11.83
N GLU A 13 11.80 -22.44 12.44
CA GLU A 13 12.87 -23.43 12.26
C GLU A 13 12.94 -23.95 10.81
N GLU A 14 11.81 -24.10 10.12
CA GLU A 14 11.77 -24.41 8.68
C GLU A 14 12.39 -23.28 7.84
N GLN A 15 12.05 -22.01 8.13
CA GLN A 15 12.64 -20.86 7.44
C GLN A 15 14.14 -20.73 7.71
N ILE A 16 14.60 -20.96 8.94
CA ILE A 16 16.02 -20.98 9.29
C ILE A 16 16.75 -22.01 8.45
N ARG A 17 16.22 -23.23 8.31
CA ARG A 17 16.87 -24.28 7.49
C ARG A 17 16.96 -23.89 6.02
N LEU A 18 15.88 -23.38 5.42
CA LEU A 18 15.89 -22.94 4.02
C LEU A 18 16.89 -21.81 3.80
N TRP A 19 16.84 -20.80 4.66
CA TRP A 19 17.72 -19.64 4.57
C TRP A 19 19.19 -20.01 4.81
N SER A 20 19.50 -20.80 5.83
CA SER A 20 20.86 -21.26 6.10
C SER A 20 21.47 -22.07 4.97
N ASN A 21 20.67 -22.68 4.09
CA ASN A 21 21.17 -23.47 2.97
C ASN A 21 21.31 -22.67 1.66
N CYS A 22 20.86 -21.42 1.60
CA CYS A 22 21.04 -20.57 0.42
C CYS A 22 22.36 -19.77 0.48
N GLY A 23 22.81 -19.29 -0.67
CA GLY A 23 24.08 -18.56 -0.78
C GLY A 23 24.14 -17.30 0.10
N LEU A 24 23.03 -16.56 0.21
CA LEU A 24 22.91 -15.39 1.08
C LEU A 24 23.00 -15.78 2.57
N GLY A 25 22.33 -16.85 2.98
CA GLY A 25 22.43 -17.32 4.36
C GLY A 25 23.84 -17.75 4.71
N GLN A 26 24.51 -18.45 3.79
CA GLN A 26 25.89 -18.89 3.95
C GLN A 26 26.90 -17.73 4.02
N SER A 27 26.69 -16.65 3.25
CA SER A 27 27.58 -15.47 3.32
C SER A 27 27.55 -14.79 4.69
N ILE A 28 26.36 -14.73 5.32
CA ILE A 28 26.17 -14.14 6.66
C ILE A 28 26.63 -15.11 7.76
N LEU A 29 26.27 -16.39 7.64
CA LEU A 29 26.58 -17.41 8.65
C LEU A 29 28.04 -17.88 8.61
N LYS A 30 28.78 -17.60 7.54
CA LYS A 30 30.18 -18.02 7.35
C LYS A 30 30.34 -19.54 7.54
N GLY A 31 29.46 -20.34 6.94
CA GLY A 31 29.49 -21.80 7.04
C GLY A 31 28.78 -22.41 8.25
N LYS A 32 28.22 -21.61 9.16
CA LYS A 32 27.46 -22.13 10.32
C LYS A 32 26.06 -22.61 9.91
N HIS A 33 25.52 -23.59 10.64
CA HIS A 33 24.19 -24.16 10.39
C HIS A 33 23.36 -24.26 11.68
N PRO A 34 22.69 -23.18 12.12
CA PRO A 34 21.83 -23.22 13.29
C PRO A 34 20.66 -24.19 13.08
N ARG A 35 20.42 -25.08 14.05
CA ARG A 35 19.37 -26.12 13.97
C ARG A 35 18.05 -25.71 14.61
N ASN A 36 18.09 -24.70 15.46
CA ASN A 36 16.96 -24.21 16.24
C ASN A 36 17.06 -22.69 16.44
N LEU A 37 15.99 -22.11 16.97
CA LEU A 37 15.87 -20.67 17.18
C LEU A 37 16.95 -20.10 18.13
N ASP A 38 17.35 -20.86 19.16
CA ASP A 38 18.31 -20.38 20.16
C ASP A 38 19.73 -20.35 19.61
N GLU A 39 20.12 -21.35 18.79
CA GLU A 39 21.35 -21.33 18.03
C GLU A 39 21.36 -20.19 17.01
N PHE A 40 20.27 -20.00 16.26
CA PHE A 40 20.16 -18.94 15.27
C PHE A 40 20.43 -17.57 15.89
N ARG A 41 19.78 -17.27 17.03
CA ARG A 41 19.97 -16.01 17.77
C ARG A 41 21.40 -15.76 18.23
N LYS A 42 22.17 -16.83 18.55
CA LYS A 42 23.56 -16.72 18.98
C LYS A 42 24.54 -16.63 17.81
N MET A 43 24.18 -17.19 16.66
CA MET A 43 25.08 -17.36 15.52
C MET A 43 24.94 -16.28 14.45
N VAL A 44 23.73 -15.76 14.25
CA VAL A 44 23.44 -14.76 13.21
C VAL A 44 23.57 -13.36 13.79
N PRO A 45 24.46 -12.52 13.24
CA PRO A 45 24.53 -11.12 13.65
C PRO A 45 23.26 -10.38 13.23
N LEU A 46 22.95 -9.28 13.91
CA LEU A 46 22.00 -8.32 13.37
C LEU A 46 22.60 -7.72 12.10
N THR A 47 21.80 -7.65 11.03
CA THR A 47 22.23 -7.18 9.72
C THR A 47 21.53 -5.89 9.32
N GLU A 48 22.22 -5.07 8.55
CA GLU A 48 21.66 -3.96 7.80
C GLU A 48 21.54 -4.33 6.30
N TYR A 49 20.94 -3.45 5.49
CA TYR A 49 20.74 -3.76 4.06
C TYR A 49 22.06 -3.84 3.31
N GLU A 50 23.03 -3.05 3.76
CA GLU A 50 24.42 -2.94 3.35
C GLU A 50 25.11 -4.30 3.32
N ASP A 51 24.83 -5.18 4.30
CA ASP A 51 25.48 -6.50 4.45
C ASP A 51 25.17 -7.47 3.30
N TYR A 52 24.09 -7.21 2.56
CA TYR A 52 23.63 -8.05 1.47
C TYR A 52 23.20 -7.27 0.23
N ALA A 53 23.56 -5.98 0.17
CA ALA A 53 23.17 -5.07 -0.90
C ALA A 53 23.68 -5.56 -2.26
N ASP A 54 24.91 -6.03 -2.35
CA ASP A 54 25.52 -6.49 -3.61
C ASP A 54 24.73 -7.63 -4.23
N ILE A 55 24.26 -8.59 -3.41
CA ILE A 55 23.45 -9.72 -3.86
C ILE A 55 22.07 -9.26 -4.35
N LEU A 56 21.40 -8.42 -3.57
CA LEU A 56 20.03 -7.99 -3.88
C LEU A 56 19.99 -6.99 -5.03
N LEU A 57 20.85 -5.97 -5.04
CA LEU A 57 20.88 -4.93 -6.07
C LEU A 57 21.24 -5.50 -7.46
N THR A 58 22.11 -6.50 -7.50
CA THR A 58 22.41 -7.24 -8.75
C THR A 58 21.40 -8.34 -9.06
N LYS A 59 20.38 -8.50 -8.21
CA LYS A 59 19.26 -9.43 -8.36
C LYS A 59 19.68 -10.87 -8.61
N GLN A 60 20.59 -11.41 -7.79
CA GLN A 60 21.08 -12.80 -7.94
C GLN A 60 20.08 -13.81 -7.35
N PRO A 61 19.24 -14.50 -8.17
CA PRO A 61 18.21 -15.39 -7.64
C PRO A 61 18.78 -16.66 -7.00
N ASP A 62 19.92 -17.15 -7.51
CA ASP A 62 20.57 -18.40 -7.03
C ASP A 62 21.13 -18.27 -5.61
N MET A 63 21.30 -17.03 -5.14
CA MET A 63 21.74 -16.75 -3.77
C MET A 63 20.58 -16.77 -2.77
N LEU A 64 19.33 -16.83 -3.22
CA LEU A 64 18.14 -16.70 -2.37
C LEU A 64 17.56 -18.07 -1.98
N PRO A 65 16.82 -18.15 -0.86
CA PRO A 65 16.20 -19.41 -0.42
C PRO A 65 14.96 -19.82 -1.24
N GLY A 66 14.56 -19.01 -2.22
CA GLY A 66 13.45 -19.29 -3.10
C GLY A 66 13.43 -18.37 -4.31
N ASN A 67 12.75 -18.81 -5.37
CA ASN A 67 12.75 -18.11 -6.65
C ASN A 67 11.94 -16.78 -6.58
N PRO A 68 12.57 -15.61 -6.81
CA PRO A 68 11.85 -14.35 -6.86
C PRO A 68 11.08 -14.20 -8.18
N VAL A 69 9.80 -13.87 -8.10
CA VAL A 69 8.96 -13.57 -9.27
C VAL A 69 8.88 -12.07 -9.55
N ILE A 70 9.13 -11.22 -8.55
CA ILE A 70 9.21 -9.77 -8.70
C ILE A 70 10.22 -9.17 -7.71
N TRP A 71 10.83 -8.07 -8.13
CA TRP A 71 11.74 -7.28 -7.31
C TRP A 71 11.13 -5.91 -7.05
N ILE A 72 10.77 -5.67 -5.79
CA ILE A 72 10.17 -4.43 -5.35
C ILE A 72 11.25 -3.40 -5.01
N GLN A 73 10.99 -2.12 -5.29
CA GLN A 73 11.88 -1.02 -4.98
C GLN A 73 11.38 -0.18 -3.81
N THR A 74 12.32 0.34 -3.02
CA THR A 74 12.09 1.39 -2.02
C THR A 74 13.27 2.36 -2.02
N THR A 75 13.07 3.56 -1.48
CA THR A 75 14.15 4.53 -1.26
C THR A 75 15.14 3.99 -0.23
N TRP A 76 16.43 4.23 -0.45
CA TRP A 76 17.48 3.98 0.55
C TRP A 76 17.95 5.30 1.16
N GLU A 77 17.26 5.77 2.19
CA GLU A 77 17.68 6.97 2.90
C GLU A 77 19.01 6.71 3.60
N GLY A 78 20.03 7.54 3.32
CA GLY A 78 21.38 7.41 3.88
C GLY A 78 22.28 6.34 3.24
N GLY A 79 21.82 5.68 2.17
CA GLY A 79 22.58 4.61 1.50
C GLY A 79 23.57 5.06 0.44
N LYS A 80 24.43 4.11 0.01
CA LYS A 80 25.35 4.31 -1.14
C LYS A 80 24.65 4.34 -2.50
N HIS A 81 23.47 3.73 -2.59
CA HIS A 81 22.63 3.72 -3.80
C HIS A 81 21.30 4.42 -3.52
N PRO A 82 20.61 4.99 -4.53
CA PRO A 82 19.36 5.70 -4.32
C PRO A 82 18.19 4.79 -3.92
N ILE A 83 18.31 3.47 -4.16
CA ILE A 83 17.23 2.50 -3.96
C ILE A 83 17.70 1.24 -3.23
N LYS A 84 16.79 0.60 -2.51
CA LYS A 84 16.86 -0.81 -2.09
C LYS A 84 15.94 -1.63 -2.98
N VAL A 85 16.26 -2.90 -3.15
CA VAL A 85 15.40 -3.86 -3.83
C VAL A 85 15.10 -5.06 -2.93
N ALA A 86 13.88 -5.55 -3.00
CA ALA A 86 13.40 -6.67 -2.20
C ALA A 86 12.78 -7.75 -3.10
N PRO A 87 13.29 -8.99 -3.07
CA PRO A 87 12.72 -10.10 -3.83
C PRO A 87 11.42 -10.60 -3.19
N TYR A 88 10.43 -10.93 -4.01
CA TYR A 88 9.17 -11.56 -3.59
C TYR A 88 8.95 -12.84 -4.37
N THR A 89 8.69 -13.94 -3.67
CA THR A 89 8.30 -15.23 -4.27
C THR A 89 6.79 -15.29 -4.50
N ARG A 90 6.30 -16.25 -5.30
CA ARG A 90 4.85 -16.46 -5.50
C ARG A 90 4.11 -16.66 -4.17
N SER A 91 4.66 -17.50 -3.28
CA SER A 91 4.06 -17.77 -1.96
C SER A 91 3.97 -16.52 -1.07
N MET A 92 4.95 -15.61 -1.15
CA MET A 92 4.90 -14.32 -0.46
C MET A 92 3.81 -13.43 -1.03
N LEU A 93 3.63 -13.42 -2.35
CA LEU A 93 2.57 -12.67 -3.01
C LEU A 93 1.17 -13.23 -2.68
N ASP A 94 1.02 -14.55 -2.60
CA ASP A 94 -0.24 -15.19 -2.18
C ASP A 94 -0.59 -14.84 -0.73
N THR A 95 0.43 -14.85 0.15
CA THR A 95 0.26 -14.44 1.55
C THR A 95 -0.08 -12.95 1.65
N TYR A 96 0.61 -12.10 0.88
CA TYR A 96 0.33 -10.67 0.80
C TYR A 96 -1.11 -10.41 0.35
N ARG A 97 -1.57 -11.12 -0.69
CA ARG A 97 -2.94 -11.06 -1.20
C ARG A 97 -3.96 -11.38 -0.13
N ASN A 98 -3.82 -12.54 0.53
CA ASN A 98 -4.71 -12.96 1.62
C ASN A 98 -4.75 -11.92 2.75
N ASN A 99 -3.59 -11.39 3.15
CA ASN A 99 -3.49 -10.40 4.22
C ASN A 99 -4.12 -9.07 3.83
N VAL A 100 -3.90 -8.59 2.61
CA VAL A 100 -4.50 -7.35 2.10
C VAL A 100 -6.03 -7.46 2.05
N THR A 101 -6.55 -8.57 1.51
CA THR A 101 -7.99 -8.82 1.45
C THR A 101 -8.60 -8.94 2.84
N ALA A 102 -7.96 -9.67 3.75
CA ALA A 102 -8.39 -9.77 5.15
C ALA A 102 -8.39 -8.39 5.83
N CYS A 103 -7.34 -7.60 5.65
CA CYS A 103 -7.25 -6.24 6.16
C CYS A 103 -8.40 -5.38 5.62
N LEU A 104 -8.72 -5.47 4.32
CA LEU A 104 -9.83 -4.73 3.73
C LEU A 104 -11.18 -5.11 4.36
N ILE A 105 -11.47 -6.41 4.48
CA ILE A 105 -12.71 -6.92 5.10
C ILE A 105 -12.81 -6.49 6.57
N LEU A 106 -11.75 -6.72 7.35
CA LEU A 106 -11.68 -6.32 8.75
C LEU A 106 -11.81 -4.81 8.90
N SER A 107 -11.35 -4.05 7.91
CA SER A 107 -11.44 -2.60 7.95
C SER A 107 -12.89 -2.10 7.89
N THR A 108 -13.80 -2.81 7.25
CA THR A 108 -15.20 -2.40 7.20
C THR A 108 -16.06 -3.20 8.18
N SER A 109 -15.44 -4.04 9.01
CA SER A 109 -16.13 -4.86 9.98
C SER A 109 -16.47 -4.10 11.25
N ARG A 110 -17.70 -4.28 11.76
CA ARG A 110 -18.11 -3.79 13.11
C ARG A 110 -18.23 -4.91 14.14
N LYS A 111 -18.52 -6.12 13.67
CA LYS A 111 -18.64 -7.34 14.47
C LYS A 111 -18.31 -8.54 13.59
N LYS A 112 -18.06 -9.69 14.19
CA LYS A 112 -17.79 -10.93 13.46
C LYS A 112 -18.90 -11.20 12.44
N GLY A 113 -18.51 -11.52 11.20
CA GLY A 113 -19.44 -11.83 10.10
C GLY A 113 -20.16 -10.61 9.51
N SER A 114 -19.87 -9.39 9.95
CA SER A 114 -20.47 -8.15 9.42
C SER A 114 -19.38 -7.24 8.89
N PHE A 115 -19.31 -7.09 7.56
CA PHE A 115 -18.40 -6.21 6.85
C PHE A 115 -19.13 -5.47 5.71
N ASP A 116 -18.54 -4.38 5.21
CA ASP A 116 -19.10 -3.53 4.15
C ASP A 116 -18.07 -3.35 3.04
N VAL A 117 -17.86 -4.42 2.27
CA VAL A 117 -17.04 -4.46 1.06
C VAL A 117 -17.87 -5.13 -0.04
N ALA A 118 -17.99 -4.49 -1.20
CA ALA A 118 -18.69 -5.01 -2.37
C ALA A 118 -17.83 -4.86 -3.63
N SER A 119 -18.02 -5.71 -4.63
CA SER A 119 -17.37 -5.56 -5.96
C SER A 119 -17.71 -4.22 -6.63
N THR A 120 -18.88 -3.63 -6.33
CA THR A 120 -19.22 -2.31 -6.85
C THR A 120 -18.43 -1.15 -6.22
N ASP A 121 -17.68 -1.42 -5.14
CA ASP A 121 -16.87 -0.42 -4.47
C ASP A 121 -15.71 0.06 -5.35
N LYS A 122 -15.36 1.33 -5.19
CA LYS A 122 -14.35 2.00 -6.00
C LYS A 122 -13.21 2.48 -5.12
N PHE A 123 -11.99 2.25 -5.60
CA PHE A 123 -10.76 2.68 -4.95
C PHE A 123 -10.11 3.80 -5.73
N LEU A 124 -9.69 4.85 -5.02
CA LEU A 124 -8.86 5.88 -5.61
C LEU A 124 -7.41 5.42 -5.58
N TYR A 125 -6.83 5.23 -6.75
CA TYR A 125 -5.46 4.74 -6.88
C TYR A 125 -4.45 5.88 -6.80
N ALA A 126 -4.11 6.25 -5.56
CA ALA A 126 -3.29 7.41 -5.23
C ALA A 126 -1.85 7.05 -4.82
N LEU A 127 -1.38 5.85 -5.14
CA LEU A 127 -0.06 5.36 -4.75
C LEU A 127 0.84 5.08 -5.96
N ALA A 128 2.12 4.91 -5.69
CA ALA A 128 3.12 4.56 -6.70
C ALA A 128 2.82 3.17 -7.30
N PRO A 129 3.02 2.98 -8.61
CA PRO A 129 2.79 1.70 -9.25
C PRO A 129 3.98 0.76 -9.01
N LEU A 130 3.97 -0.42 -9.64
CA LEU A 130 5.18 -1.22 -9.71
C LEU A 130 6.34 -0.38 -10.31
N PRO A 131 7.57 -0.56 -9.81
CA PRO A 131 8.04 -1.62 -8.93
C PRO A 131 7.90 -1.35 -7.43
N TYR A 132 7.12 -0.36 -6.97
CA TYR A 132 6.93 -0.12 -5.52
C TYR A 132 5.94 -1.13 -4.91
N ALA A 133 6.07 -1.41 -3.61
CA ALA A 133 5.22 -2.37 -2.90
C ALA A 133 3.72 -2.00 -3.00
N THR A 134 3.42 -0.71 -3.03
CA THR A 134 2.06 -0.18 -3.18
C THR A 134 1.43 -0.52 -4.53
N GLY A 135 2.23 -0.80 -5.57
CA GLY A 135 1.78 -1.29 -6.86
C GLY A 135 1.34 -2.77 -6.86
N LEU A 136 1.65 -3.54 -5.81
CA LEU A 136 1.11 -4.89 -5.64
C LEU A 136 -0.36 -4.90 -5.21
N PHE A 137 -0.83 -3.82 -4.57
CA PHE A 137 -2.16 -3.76 -3.99
C PHE A 137 -3.29 -3.94 -5.02
N PRO A 138 -3.28 -3.26 -6.19
CA PRO A 138 -4.33 -3.49 -7.19
C PRO A 138 -4.30 -4.88 -7.81
N LEU A 139 -3.10 -5.49 -7.94
CA LEU A 139 -2.95 -6.85 -8.44
C LEU A 139 -3.50 -7.88 -7.45
N ALA A 140 -3.16 -7.71 -6.17
CA ALA A 140 -3.66 -8.55 -5.09
C ALA A 140 -5.19 -8.51 -4.97
N LEU A 141 -5.79 -7.31 -4.97
CA LEU A 141 -7.24 -7.19 -4.87
C LEU A 141 -7.94 -7.69 -6.12
N GLY A 142 -7.41 -7.41 -7.32
CA GLY A 142 -8.03 -7.86 -8.57
C GLY A 142 -8.13 -9.38 -8.73
N GLU A 143 -7.30 -10.16 -8.03
CA GLU A 143 -7.41 -11.63 -7.99
C GLU A 143 -8.55 -12.13 -7.07
N GLU A 144 -8.97 -11.36 -6.06
CA GLU A 144 -9.92 -11.80 -5.02
C GLU A 144 -11.28 -11.10 -5.09
N ILE A 145 -11.31 -9.80 -5.41
CA ILE A 145 -12.51 -8.97 -5.44
C ILE A 145 -12.45 -8.06 -6.66
N ASP A 146 -13.47 -8.11 -7.51
CA ASP A 146 -13.60 -7.24 -8.68
C ASP A 146 -13.89 -5.78 -8.25
N ILE A 147 -12.85 -5.08 -7.79
CA ILE A 147 -12.90 -3.69 -7.31
C ILE A 147 -12.44 -2.74 -8.42
N GLU A 148 -13.21 -1.70 -8.70
CA GLU A 148 -12.85 -0.70 -9.70
C GLU A 148 -11.84 0.32 -9.11
N PHE A 149 -10.65 0.40 -9.70
CA PHE A 149 -9.68 1.45 -9.41
C PHE A 149 -9.90 2.69 -10.29
N LEU A 150 -9.77 3.88 -9.69
CA LEU A 150 -9.92 5.18 -10.35
C LEU A 150 -8.61 5.97 -10.28
N PRO A 151 -7.98 6.31 -11.43
CA PRO A 151 -8.24 5.76 -12.76
C PRO A 151 -7.90 4.26 -12.84
N ALA A 152 -8.33 3.58 -13.91
CA ALA A 152 -8.05 2.16 -14.11
C ALA A 152 -6.54 1.89 -14.07
N VAL A 153 -6.13 0.78 -13.43
CA VAL A 153 -4.71 0.47 -13.16
C VAL A 153 -3.87 0.53 -14.44
N LYS A 154 -4.37 -0.06 -15.54
CA LYS A 154 -3.72 -0.08 -16.86
C LYS A 154 -3.39 1.30 -17.43
N ASP A 155 -4.21 2.31 -17.12
CA ASP A 155 -4.01 3.67 -17.59
C ASP A 155 -3.14 4.43 -16.57
N ALA A 156 -3.39 4.19 -15.29
CA ALA A 156 -2.73 4.84 -14.18
C ALA A 156 -1.21 4.64 -14.19
N VAL A 157 -0.72 3.45 -14.53
CA VAL A 157 0.71 3.12 -14.55
C VAL A 157 1.51 3.99 -15.53
N ASN A 158 0.86 4.52 -16.57
CA ASN A 158 1.48 5.37 -17.60
C ASN A 158 1.35 6.87 -17.32
N MET A 159 0.75 7.25 -16.18
CA MET A 159 0.56 8.64 -15.78
C MET A 159 1.58 9.04 -14.71
N SER A 160 1.99 10.31 -14.70
CA SER A 160 2.70 10.86 -13.55
C SER A 160 1.83 10.79 -12.29
N PHE A 161 2.47 10.83 -11.12
CA PHE A 161 1.78 10.83 -9.84
C PHE A 161 0.74 11.96 -9.73
N SER A 162 1.08 13.17 -10.21
CA SER A 162 0.19 14.33 -10.18
C SER A 162 -1.02 14.17 -11.09
N GLU A 163 -0.81 13.71 -12.33
CA GLU A 163 -1.89 13.47 -13.30
C GLU A 163 -2.85 12.40 -12.83
N ARG A 164 -2.32 11.26 -12.36
CA ARG A 164 -3.10 10.14 -11.83
C ARG A 164 -4.00 10.57 -10.70
N ASN A 165 -3.44 11.28 -9.72
CA ASN A 165 -4.21 11.78 -8.58
C ASN A 165 -5.28 12.77 -9.04
N LYS A 166 -4.93 13.81 -9.82
CA LYS A 166 -5.92 14.78 -10.32
C LYS A 166 -7.07 14.12 -11.08
N LEU A 167 -6.76 13.16 -11.96
CA LEU A 167 -7.76 12.42 -12.72
C LEU A 167 -8.63 11.54 -11.82
N GLY A 168 -8.03 10.74 -10.95
CA GLY A 168 -8.74 9.85 -10.04
C GLY A 168 -9.70 10.61 -9.12
N PHE A 169 -9.26 11.73 -8.55
CA PHE A 169 -10.12 12.60 -7.75
C PHE A 169 -11.26 13.23 -8.57
N LYS A 170 -10.99 13.66 -9.81
CA LYS A 170 -12.04 14.14 -10.72
C LYS A 170 -13.07 13.06 -11.05
N MET A 171 -12.66 11.80 -11.19
CA MET A 171 -13.55 10.66 -11.38
C MET A 171 -14.36 10.35 -10.11
N ALA A 172 -13.73 10.42 -8.93
CA ALA A 172 -14.37 10.24 -7.62
C ALA A 172 -15.42 11.31 -7.28
N MET A 173 -15.38 12.48 -7.93
CA MET A 173 -16.44 13.49 -7.80
C MET A 173 -17.70 13.12 -8.61
N LYS A 174 -17.55 12.27 -9.64
CA LYS A 174 -18.62 11.83 -10.54
C LYS A 174 -19.16 10.45 -10.18
N LYS A 175 -18.28 9.57 -9.72
CA LYS A 175 -18.55 8.21 -9.27
C LYS A 175 -18.46 8.19 -7.74
N ASP A 176 -19.41 7.56 -7.05
CA ASP A 176 -19.27 7.38 -5.60
C ASP A 176 -18.00 6.59 -5.31
N LEU A 177 -17.19 7.11 -4.40
CA LEU A 177 -15.93 6.49 -4.00
C LEU A 177 -16.13 5.71 -2.69
N GLY A 178 -15.72 4.45 -2.66
CA GLY A 178 -15.81 3.63 -1.45
C GLY A 178 -14.59 3.82 -0.55
N PHE A 179 -13.39 3.81 -1.15
CA PHE A 179 -12.14 3.72 -0.39
C PHE A 179 -11.05 4.66 -0.92
N PHE A 180 -10.27 5.19 0.03
CA PHE A 180 -9.00 5.85 -0.25
C PHE A 180 -7.85 4.93 0.14
N PHE A 181 -6.95 4.69 -0.79
CA PHE A 181 -5.67 4.05 -0.50
C PHE A 181 -4.55 4.98 -0.97
N GLY A 182 -4.00 5.76 -0.04
CA GLY A 182 -3.09 6.85 -0.34
C GLY A 182 -2.55 7.51 0.92
N LEU A 183 -1.43 8.23 0.82
CA LEU A 183 -0.91 8.98 1.96
C LEU A 183 -1.90 10.08 2.37
N GLY A 184 -2.03 10.33 3.67
CA GLY A 184 -2.89 11.40 4.18
C GLY A 184 -2.51 12.78 3.64
N SER A 185 -1.21 13.03 3.47
CA SER A 185 -0.66 14.23 2.84
C SER A 185 -1.13 14.41 1.39
N VAL A 186 -1.27 13.31 0.64
CA VAL A 186 -1.76 13.33 -0.74
C VAL A 186 -3.25 13.67 -0.78
N ALA A 187 -4.05 13.08 0.11
CA ALA A 187 -5.46 13.46 0.26
C ALA A 187 -5.61 14.95 0.58
N TYR A 188 -4.75 15.48 1.46
CA TYR A 188 -4.75 16.90 1.83
C TYR A 188 -4.33 17.79 0.65
N ALA A 189 -3.20 17.52 -0.02
CA ALA A 189 -2.72 18.30 -1.15
C ALA A 189 -3.74 18.35 -2.30
N VAL A 190 -4.43 17.22 -2.56
CA VAL A 190 -5.49 17.20 -3.56
C VAL A 190 -6.73 17.94 -3.08
N SER A 191 -7.09 17.88 -1.79
CA SER A 191 -8.21 18.68 -1.25
C SER A 191 -7.96 20.18 -1.40
N LEU A 192 -6.72 20.66 -1.23
CA LEU A 192 -6.32 22.05 -1.48
C LEU A 192 -6.42 22.40 -2.95
N SER A 193 -5.93 21.52 -3.82
CA SER A 193 -6.00 21.71 -5.29
C SER A 193 -7.45 21.74 -5.80
N LEU A 194 -8.37 20.97 -5.21
CA LEU A 194 -9.78 21.04 -5.57
C LEU A 194 -10.48 22.23 -4.89
N SER A 195 -10.04 22.65 -3.70
CA SER A 195 -10.54 23.86 -3.04
C SER A 195 -10.16 25.11 -3.82
N SER A 196 -8.95 25.21 -4.38
CA SER A 196 -8.53 26.32 -5.23
C SER A 196 -9.30 26.37 -6.56
N LEU A 197 -9.63 25.21 -7.16
CA LEU A 197 -10.58 25.11 -8.28
C LEU A 197 -11.99 25.62 -7.95
N THR A 198 -12.32 25.73 -6.66
CA THR A 198 -13.60 26.27 -6.17
C THR A 198 -13.49 27.65 -5.50
N GLY A 199 -12.29 28.25 -5.47
CA GLY A 199 -11.97 29.45 -4.70
C GLY A 199 -11.36 30.61 -5.50
N GLY A 200 -10.85 30.36 -6.71
CA GLY A 200 -10.35 31.40 -7.61
C GLY A 200 -11.08 31.39 -8.95
N ARG A 201 -11.75 32.49 -9.30
CA ARG A 201 -12.53 32.73 -10.53
C ARG A 201 -13.41 31.56 -10.97
N GLY A 202 -14.65 31.57 -10.48
CA GLY A 202 -15.82 30.99 -11.14
C GLY A 202 -15.69 29.51 -11.52
N ILE A 203 -16.21 28.62 -10.67
CA ILE A 203 -16.48 27.27 -11.12
C ILE A 203 -17.40 27.39 -12.35
N GLN A 204 -16.96 26.89 -13.51
CA GLN A 204 -17.87 26.71 -14.63
C GLN A 204 -19.05 25.86 -14.10
N LEU A 205 -20.25 26.45 -14.00
CA LEU A 205 -21.46 25.77 -13.51
C LEU A 205 -21.65 24.40 -14.19
N SER A 206 -21.24 24.29 -15.45
CA SER A 206 -21.26 23.07 -16.27
C SER A 206 -20.40 21.92 -15.72
N SER A 207 -19.38 22.20 -14.91
CA SER A 207 -18.53 21.20 -14.26
C SER A 207 -19.12 20.68 -12.94
N LEU A 208 -19.83 21.54 -12.20
CA LEU A 208 -20.58 21.15 -10.99
C LEU A 208 -21.83 20.32 -11.33
N LEU A 209 -22.50 20.65 -12.44
CA LEU A 209 -23.65 19.88 -12.95
C LEU A 209 -23.30 18.42 -13.29
N LYS A 210 -22.01 18.11 -13.50
CA LYS A 210 -21.52 16.74 -13.76
C LYS A 210 -21.18 15.98 -12.47
N CYS A 211 -21.20 16.63 -11.31
CA CYS A 211 -21.00 16.01 -10.01
C CYS A 211 -22.35 15.56 -9.43
N ARG A 212 -22.34 14.50 -8.62
CA ARG A 212 -23.58 14.04 -7.97
C ARG A 212 -24.09 15.10 -6.97
N PRO A 213 -25.40 15.43 -6.93
CA PRO A 213 -25.92 16.51 -6.08
C PRO A 213 -25.56 16.38 -4.59
N HIS A 214 -25.57 15.16 -4.06
CA HIS A 214 -25.21 14.91 -2.66
C HIS A 214 -23.71 15.18 -2.37
N MET A 215 -22.82 15.03 -3.36
CA MET A 215 -21.40 15.36 -3.21
C MET A 215 -21.19 16.87 -3.16
N ILE A 216 -21.96 17.63 -3.95
CA ILE A 216 -21.95 19.11 -3.91
C ILE A 216 -22.43 19.59 -2.54
N PHE A 217 -23.53 19.04 -2.02
CA PHE A 217 -24.02 19.35 -0.68
C PHE A 217 -22.97 19.07 0.40
N ARG A 218 -22.26 17.95 0.31
CA ARG A 218 -21.16 17.60 1.24
C ARG A 218 -19.98 18.56 1.14
N LEU A 219 -19.56 18.93 -0.06
CA LEU A 219 -18.51 19.93 -0.27
C LEU A 219 -18.87 21.26 0.39
N ILE A 220 -20.12 21.71 0.24
CA ILE A 220 -20.63 22.91 0.89
C ILE A 220 -20.62 22.74 2.41
N GLN A 221 -21.12 21.62 2.94
CA GLN A 221 -21.12 21.34 4.37
C GLN A 221 -19.70 21.30 4.95
N ALA A 222 -18.74 20.70 4.25
CA ALA A 222 -17.34 20.64 4.64
C ALA A 222 -16.72 22.04 4.69
N LYS A 223 -16.96 22.88 3.67
CA LYS A 223 -16.55 24.30 3.66
C LYS A 223 -17.15 25.09 4.82
N CYS A 224 -18.44 24.90 5.10
CA CYS A 224 -19.10 25.56 6.24
C CYS A 224 -18.50 25.14 7.60
N ARG A 225 -18.09 23.87 7.74
CA ARG A 225 -17.40 23.38 8.95
C ARG A 225 -15.98 23.93 9.07
N CYS A 226 -15.25 24.06 7.96
CA CYS A 226 -13.89 24.62 7.93
C CYS A 226 -13.86 26.15 8.12
N LYS A 227 -14.98 26.86 7.91
CA LYS A 227 -15.09 28.28 8.30
C LYS A 227 -15.26 28.48 9.81
N LYS A 228 -15.62 27.44 10.58
CA LYS A 228 -15.91 27.50 12.02
C LYS A 228 -14.77 26.98 12.91
N ARG A 229 -13.71 26.41 12.33
CA ARG A 229 -12.47 25.97 13.01
C ARG A 229 -11.28 26.30 12.10
N GLU A 230 -10.12 26.59 12.66
CA GLU A 230 -8.85 26.86 11.96
C GLU A 230 -8.58 25.98 10.71
N PRO A 231 -7.78 26.44 9.73
CA PRO A 231 -7.95 26.19 8.29
C PRO A 231 -7.48 24.81 7.79
N ALA A 232 -7.62 23.75 8.58
CA ALA A 232 -7.29 22.40 8.16
C ALA A 232 -8.54 21.68 7.63
N ILE A 233 -8.73 21.70 6.31
CA ILE A 233 -9.67 20.80 5.62
C ILE A 233 -9.19 19.37 5.88
N THR A 234 -9.92 18.61 6.69
CA THR A 234 -9.59 17.20 6.93
C THR A 234 -10.06 16.34 5.76
N SER A 235 -9.25 15.37 5.35
CA SER A 235 -9.52 14.43 4.24
C SER A 235 -10.86 13.70 4.35
N LYS A 236 -11.38 13.53 5.58
CA LYS A 236 -12.71 12.95 5.87
C LYS A 236 -13.89 13.85 5.47
N GLY A 237 -13.69 15.16 5.35
CA GLY A 237 -14.77 16.11 5.04
C GLY A 237 -15.13 16.16 3.55
N PHE A 238 -14.20 15.81 2.67
CA PHE A 238 -14.27 16.17 1.25
C PHE A 238 -14.83 15.04 0.36
N ILE A 239 -14.60 13.78 0.74
CA ILE A 239 -15.06 12.60 0.00
C ILE A 239 -15.58 11.58 1.02
N PRO A 240 -16.80 11.02 0.86
CA PRO A 240 -17.22 9.89 1.67
C PRO A 240 -16.25 8.75 1.39
N PHE A 241 -15.46 8.41 2.38
CA PHE A 241 -14.77 7.14 2.37
C PHE A 241 -15.45 6.25 3.39
N LYS A 242 -15.80 5.02 3.00
CA LYS A 242 -16.08 3.95 3.98
C LYS A 242 -14.89 3.84 4.94
N ARG A 243 -13.65 4.01 4.41
CA ARG A 243 -12.42 4.20 5.20
C ARG A 243 -11.30 4.93 4.44
N VAL A 244 -10.49 5.69 5.18
CA VAL A 244 -9.22 6.27 4.72
C VAL A 244 -8.08 5.45 5.31
N HIS A 245 -7.23 4.87 4.48
CA HIS A 245 -5.96 4.25 4.92
C HIS A 245 -4.79 5.09 4.42
N GLY A 246 -3.97 5.56 5.36
CA GLY A 246 -2.70 6.21 5.07
C GLY A 246 -1.55 5.39 5.63
N SER A 247 -0.48 5.23 4.85
CA SER A 247 0.82 4.83 5.38
C SER A 247 1.35 5.99 6.22
N GLY A 248 1.37 5.83 7.53
CA GLY A 248 2.03 6.77 8.44
C GLY A 248 3.53 6.55 8.38
N TYR A 249 4.19 7.19 7.42
CA TYR A 249 5.60 7.55 7.52
C TYR A 249 5.68 9.04 7.23
N GLY A 250 5.94 9.77 8.30
CA GLY A 250 6.18 11.21 8.39
C GLY A 250 6.81 11.45 9.75
#